data_AF-A0A1T5ABY1-F1
#
_entry.id   AF-A0A1T5ABY1-F1
#
_cell.length_a   1.000
_cell.length_b   1.000
_cell.length_c   1.000
_cell.angle_alpha   90.00
_cell.angle_beta   90.00
_cell.angle_gamma   90.00
#
_symmetry.space_group_name_H-M   'P 1'
#
loop_
_entity.id
_entity.type
_entity.pdbx_description
1 polymer ?
#
loop_
_entity_poly.entity_id
_entity_poly.type
_entity_poly.pdbx_seq_one_letter_code
_entity_poly.pdbx_strand_id
1 'polypeptide(L)'
;MNTIKLLIKLASFFPVQGYVRTANLQREPEACIVQELPLMHVKGDLNAGEKKVIRSRKELEWLFTAEELESLSQLKDIDFSKYSLLIGVDTYFSQVKEIQHRFVRTAKKTYAYIVEVAGGMIRPDTFMYGSIVKKLPKGAKVTFRMDEMNTL
;
A
#
# COMPACT_ATOMS: atom_id res chain seq x y z
N MET A 1 -26.99 -55.07 -7.54
CA MET A 1 -28.31 -54.71 -6.96
C MET A 1 -28.12 -54.53 -5.45
N ASN A 2 -28.66 -53.44 -4.91
CA ASN A 2 -28.39 -52.82 -3.61
C ASN A 2 -28.64 -53.68 -2.35
N THR A 3 -27.95 -53.30 -1.26
CA THR A 3 -28.49 -53.05 0.11
C THR A 3 -27.32 -52.54 0.99
N ILE A 4 -27.12 -51.24 1.24
CA ILE A 4 -27.78 -50.28 2.15
C ILE A 4 -27.63 -50.58 3.67
N LYS A 5 -26.77 -49.73 4.28
CA LYS A 5 -26.78 -49.12 5.64
C LYS A 5 -26.55 -49.97 6.90
N LEU A 6 -25.51 -49.59 7.65
CA LEU A 6 -25.67 -49.30 9.08
C LEU A 6 -24.76 -48.13 9.52
N LEU A 7 -25.35 -47.22 10.29
CA LEU A 7 -24.81 -45.93 10.75
C LEU A 7 -24.14 -46.04 12.14
N ILE A 8 -23.06 -45.27 12.30
CA ILE A 8 -22.66 -44.41 13.44
C ILE A 8 -22.46 -45.04 14.83
N LYS A 9 -21.25 -44.84 15.39
CA LYS A 9 -20.96 -44.24 16.72
C LYS A 9 -19.43 -44.02 16.83
N LEU A 10 -18.92 -42.80 16.56
CA LEU A 10 -18.65 -41.69 17.49
C LEU A 10 -17.55 -41.97 18.55
N ALA A 11 -16.60 -41.03 18.57
CA ALA A 11 -15.49 -40.81 19.51
C ALA A 11 -14.27 -41.72 19.29
N SER A 12 -13.01 -41.27 19.30
CA SER A 12 -12.46 -40.06 19.90
C SER A 12 -10.97 -39.92 19.55
N PHE A 13 -10.52 -38.67 19.45
CA PHE A 13 -9.16 -38.17 19.76
C PHE A 13 -8.04 -38.26 18.71
N PHE A 14 -7.59 -37.06 18.35
CA PHE A 14 -6.41 -36.66 17.57
C PHE A 14 -5.09 -37.21 18.17
N PRO A 15 -4.04 -37.40 17.34
CA PRO A 15 -3.20 -36.26 16.98
C PRO A 15 -3.00 -36.18 15.47
N VAL A 16 -3.53 -35.12 14.85
CA VAL A 16 -3.06 -34.70 13.52
C VAL A 16 -1.66 -34.16 13.74
N GLN A 17 -0.66 -34.92 13.27
CA GLN A 17 0.71 -34.45 13.13
C GLN A 17 0.72 -33.05 12.52
N GLY A 18 1.43 -32.15 13.18
CA GLY A 18 1.52 -30.75 12.83
C GLY A 18 1.90 -30.57 11.36
N TYR A 19 0.94 -30.13 10.56
CA TYR A 19 1.25 -29.34 9.39
C TYR A 19 1.79 -28.01 9.90
N VAL A 20 3.11 -27.95 10.15
CA VAL A 20 3.83 -26.69 10.03
C VAL A 20 3.77 -26.35 8.55
N ARG A 21 2.66 -25.71 8.15
CA ARG A 21 2.58 -25.02 6.88
C ARG A 21 3.45 -23.78 7.09
N THR A 22 4.75 -23.91 6.85
CA THR A 22 5.58 -22.76 6.50
C THR A 22 4.83 -22.11 5.34
N ALA A 23 4.14 -21.00 5.65
CA ALA A 23 3.58 -20.16 4.63
C ALA A 23 4.78 -19.74 3.79
N ASN A 24 4.95 -20.39 2.64
CA ASN A 24 5.68 -19.80 1.54
C ASN A 24 5.01 -18.46 1.34
N LEU A 25 5.61 -17.40 1.91
CA LEU A 25 5.40 -16.02 1.49
C LEU A 25 5.89 -15.99 0.06
N GLN A 26 5.05 -16.48 -0.84
CA GLN A 26 5.21 -16.34 -2.27
C GLN A 26 5.12 -14.83 -2.47
N ARG A 27 6.28 -14.17 -2.43
CA ARG A 27 6.38 -12.73 -2.63
C ARG A 27 5.88 -12.51 -4.05
N GLU A 28 4.63 -12.11 -4.15
CA GLU A 28 4.04 -11.64 -5.38
C GLU A 28 5.03 -10.64 -6.02
N PRO A 29 5.22 -10.68 -7.35
CA PRO A 29 6.23 -9.85 -7.98
C PRO A 29 5.99 -8.38 -7.64
N GLU A 30 7.06 -7.73 -7.18
CA GLU A 30 7.01 -6.31 -6.87
C GLU A 30 6.62 -5.53 -8.12
N ALA A 31 5.58 -4.72 -7.97
CA ALA A 31 5.21 -3.75 -8.97
C ALA A 31 6.21 -2.59 -8.89
N CYS A 32 6.58 -2.05 -10.05
CA CYS A 32 7.74 -1.17 -10.15
C CYS A 32 7.44 0.25 -9.64
N ILE A 33 7.99 0.57 -8.46
CA ILE A 33 8.26 1.94 -8.04
C ILE A 33 9.39 2.47 -8.93
N VAL A 34 9.21 3.69 -9.44
CA VAL A 34 10.19 4.40 -10.27
C VAL A 34 10.91 5.44 -9.42
N GLN A 35 10.17 6.10 -8.53
CA GLN A 35 10.70 7.09 -7.60
C GLN A 35 9.81 7.15 -6.37
N GLU A 36 10.43 7.22 -5.20
CA GLU A 36 9.76 7.52 -3.93
C GLU A 36 9.77 9.04 -3.72
N LEU A 37 8.66 9.57 -3.22
CA LEU A 37 8.61 10.96 -2.79
C LEU A 37 9.19 11.05 -1.37
N PRO A 38 9.88 12.15 -1.03
CA PRO A 38 10.30 12.38 0.33
C PRO A 38 9.08 12.44 1.26
N LEU A 39 9.30 12.22 2.55
CA LEU A 39 8.32 12.56 3.58
C LEU A 39 8.00 14.06 3.48
N MET A 40 6.72 14.39 3.36
CA MET A 40 6.27 15.77 3.16
C MET A 40 5.30 16.19 4.25
N HIS A 41 5.31 17.48 4.56
CA HIS A 41 4.16 18.10 5.23
C HIS A 41 2.92 17.99 4.35
N VAL A 42 1.75 17.88 5.00
CA VAL A 42 0.47 17.83 4.31
C VAL A 42 0.30 19.09 3.44
N LYS A 43 0.05 18.85 2.15
CA LYS A 43 -0.21 19.87 1.13
C LYS A 43 -1.33 19.38 0.23
N GLY A 44 -1.95 20.31 -0.50
CA GLY A 44 -3.06 20.03 -1.37
C GLY A 44 -4.35 19.69 -0.62
N ASP A 45 -5.39 19.40 -1.39
CA ASP A 45 -6.73 19.04 -0.91
C ASP A 45 -6.80 17.55 -0.56
N LEU A 46 -6.02 17.14 0.46
CA LEU A 46 -5.95 15.78 0.98
C LEU A 46 -6.03 15.81 2.51
N ASN A 47 -7.08 15.21 3.06
CA ASN A 47 -7.25 15.08 4.51
C ASN A 47 -6.52 13.86 5.08
N ALA A 48 -6.28 13.86 6.39
CA ALA A 48 -5.75 12.68 7.09
C ALA A 48 -6.61 11.44 6.83
N GLY A 49 -5.96 10.35 6.44
CA GLY A 49 -6.60 9.09 6.06
C GLY A 49 -7.00 9.02 4.59
N GLU A 50 -6.85 10.09 3.79
CA GLU A 50 -7.16 10.05 2.36
C GLU A 50 -6.00 9.47 1.53
N LYS A 51 -6.37 8.68 0.52
CA LYS A 51 -5.44 8.04 -0.42
C LYS A 51 -5.93 8.22 -1.85
N LYS A 52 -5.02 8.56 -2.76
CA LYS A 52 -5.34 8.79 -4.17
C LYS A 52 -4.35 8.08 -5.08
N VAL A 53 -4.91 7.60 -6.20
CA VAL A 53 -4.13 7.16 -7.36
C VAL A 53 -4.38 8.16 -8.46
N ILE A 54 -3.38 8.99 -8.72
CA ILE A 54 -3.43 10.08 -9.68
C ILE A 54 -2.91 9.56 -11.02
N ARG A 55 -3.75 9.63 -12.05
CA ARG A 55 -3.48 9.03 -13.37
C ARG A 55 -3.34 10.06 -14.47
N SER A 56 -3.54 11.34 -14.19
CA SER A 56 -3.48 12.42 -15.17
C SER A 56 -3.03 13.73 -14.54
N ARG A 57 -2.50 14.64 -15.38
CA ARG A 57 -2.12 15.99 -14.99
C ARG A 57 -3.30 16.78 -14.40
N LYS A 58 -4.48 16.62 -14.98
CA LYS A 58 -5.73 17.23 -14.50
C LYS A 58 -6.13 16.78 -13.10
N GLU A 59 -6.00 15.47 -12.80
CA GLU A 59 -6.25 14.96 -11.44
C GLU A 59 -5.26 15.54 -10.42
N LEU A 60 -3.99 15.71 -10.82
CA LEU A 60 -2.97 16.27 -9.95
C LEU A 60 -3.22 17.77 -9.67
N GLU A 61 -3.58 18.54 -10.70
CA GLU A 61 -3.90 19.98 -10.58
C GLU A 61 -5.22 20.25 -9.85
N TRP A 62 -6.10 19.25 -9.77
CA TRP A 62 -7.27 19.34 -8.90
C TRP A 62 -6.86 19.29 -7.42
N LEU A 63 -5.89 18.44 -7.09
CA LEU A 63 -5.48 18.20 -5.71
C LEU A 63 -4.46 19.22 -5.20
N PHE A 64 -3.65 19.82 -6.07
CA PHE A 64 -2.60 20.74 -5.67
C PHE A 64 -2.71 22.05 -6.42
N THR A 65 -2.53 23.16 -5.71
CA THR A 65 -2.41 24.49 -6.31
C THR A 65 -1.11 24.61 -7.11
N ALA A 66 -1.05 25.58 -8.02
CA ALA A 66 0.17 25.83 -8.79
C ALA A 66 1.37 26.16 -7.89
N GLU A 67 1.18 26.96 -6.83
CA GLU A 67 2.23 27.31 -5.87
C GLU A 67 2.77 26.09 -5.12
N GLU A 68 1.89 25.19 -4.69
CA GLU A 68 2.31 23.94 -4.04
C GLU A 68 3.10 23.05 -5.00
N LEU A 69 2.70 22.97 -6.27
CA LEU A 69 3.42 22.21 -7.29
C LEU A 69 4.79 22.80 -7.62
N GLU A 70 4.96 24.13 -7.59
CA GLU A 70 6.29 24.75 -7.72
C GLU A 70 7.22 24.32 -6.57
N SER A 71 6.69 24.22 -5.35
CA SER A 71 7.45 23.73 -4.19
C SER A 71 7.70 22.22 -4.21
N LEU A 72 7.00 21.47 -5.06
CA LEU A 72 7.08 20.01 -5.22
C LEU A 72 7.49 19.67 -6.65
N SER A 73 8.68 20.11 -7.06
CA SER A 73 9.20 19.96 -8.43
C SER A 73 9.07 18.54 -8.99
N GLN A 74 9.23 17.52 -8.13
CA GLN A 74 9.07 16.11 -8.47
C GLN A 74 7.68 15.74 -9.04
N LEU A 75 6.65 16.49 -8.66
CA LEU A 75 5.27 16.29 -9.11
C LEU A 75 4.95 17.06 -10.41
N LYS A 76 5.71 18.11 -10.73
CA LYS A 76 5.45 18.97 -11.89
C LYS A 76 5.71 18.23 -13.20
N ASP A 77 6.81 17.48 -13.26
CA ASP A 77 7.35 16.89 -14.48
C ASP A 77 6.95 15.41 -14.70
N ILE A 78 5.91 14.94 -14.00
CA ILE A 78 5.44 13.56 -14.14
C ILE A 78 4.83 13.37 -15.55
N ASP A 79 5.47 12.54 -16.36
CA ASP A 79 4.90 12.04 -17.62
C ASP A 79 3.80 10.99 -17.32
N PHE A 80 2.56 11.47 -17.16
CA PHE A 80 1.39 10.61 -16.92
C PHE A 80 1.05 9.70 -18.10
N SER A 81 1.69 9.81 -19.27
CA SER A 81 1.55 8.77 -20.31
C SER A 81 2.29 7.48 -19.91
N LYS A 82 3.39 7.60 -19.15
CA LYS A 82 4.26 6.49 -18.73
C LYS A 82 4.11 6.11 -17.26
N TYR A 83 3.61 7.02 -16.44
CA TYR A 83 3.58 6.85 -14.99
C TYR A 83 2.21 7.08 -14.36
N SER A 84 2.10 6.67 -13.10
CA SER A 84 0.99 6.98 -12.21
C SER A 84 1.57 7.39 -10.86
N LEU A 85 0.88 8.26 -10.15
CA LEU A 85 1.30 8.74 -8.84
C LEU A 85 0.39 8.13 -7.78
N LEU A 86 1.00 7.53 -6.76
CA LEU A 86 0.35 7.06 -5.54
C LEU A 86 0.65 8.07 -4.45
N ILE A 87 -0.39 8.60 -3.80
CA ILE A 87 -0.22 9.56 -2.71
C ILE A 87 -1.22 9.28 -1.60
N GLY A 88 -0.77 9.45 -0.36
CA GLY A 88 -1.59 9.28 0.82
C GLY A 88 -1.18 10.24 1.91
N VAL A 89 -2.15 10.56 2.77
CA VAL A 89 -1.93 11.27 4.03
C VAL A 89 -2.43 10.36 5.12
N ASP A 90 -1.62 10.11 6.14
CA ASP A 90 -2.05 9.38 7.32
C ASP A 90 -1.41 9.98 8.58
N THR A 91 -1.93 9.56 9.73
CA THR A 91 -1.42 9.92 11.04
C THR A 91 -0.80 8.69 11.70
N TYR A 92 0.40 8.86 12.24
CA TYR A 92 1.10 7.83 13.01
C TYR A 92 1.28 8.29 14.46
N PHE A 93 1.28 7.36 15.40
CA PHE A 93 1.22 7.67 16.84
C PHE A 93 2.50 8.32 17.38
N SER A 94 3.62 8.15 16.67
CA SER A 94 4.92 8.72 16.97
C SER A 94 5.40 9.62 15.84
N GLN A 95 6.43 10.41 16.12
CA GLN A 95 7.09 11.20 15.08
C GLN A 95 7.70 10.24 14.06
N VAL A 96 7.38 10.39 12.78
CA VAL A 96 7.93 9.54 11.73
C VAL A 96 9.40 9.89 11.52
N LYS A 97 10.28 8.90 11.66
CA LYS A 97 11.72 9.04 11.41
C LYS A 97 12.16 8.41 10.11
N GLU A 98 11.55 7.27 9.79
CA GLU A 98 11.88 6.51 8.59
C GLU A 98 10.60 6.02 7.93
N ILE A 99 10.65 5.95 6.60
CA ILE A 99 9.57 5.48 5.75
C ILE A 99 10.18 4.63 4.64
N GLN A 100 9.59 3.47 4.38
CA GLN A 100 9.95 2.60 3.26
C GLN A 100 8.69 2.26 2.47
N HIS A 101 8.85 2.19 1.16
CA HIS A 101 7.72 1.98 0.25
C HIS A 101 7.82 0.62 -0.41
N ARG A 102 6.70 -0.08 -0.44
CA ARG A 102 6.57 -1.35 -1.16
C ARG A 102 5.35 -1.31 -2.02
N PHE A 103 5.51 -1.70 -3.28
CA PHE A 103 4.41 -1.78 -4.22
C PHE A 103 4.37 -3.19 -4.80
N VAL A 104 3.27 -3.90 -4.59
CA VAL A 104 3.14 -5.30 -4.98
C VAL A 104 1.87 -5.50 -5.78
N ARG A 105 1.94 -6.34 -6.81
CA ARG A 105 0.76 -6.76 -7.54
C ARG A 105 0.14 -7.95 -6.84
N THR A 106 -1.05 -7.80 -6.26
CA THR A 106 -1.69 -8.87 -5.50
C THR A 106 -2.62 -9.74 -6.36
N ALA A 107 -3.09 -9.22 -7.49
CA ALA A 107 -3.87 -9.97 -8.47
C ALA A 107 -3.84 -9.30 -9.86
N LYS A 108 -4.68 -9.78 -10.79
CA LYS A 108 -4.88 -9.11 -12.08
C LYS A 108 -5.48 -7.71 -11.87
N LYS A 109 -4.71 -6.67 -12.22
CA LYS A 109 -5.08 -5.24 -12.07
C LYS A 109 -5.36 -4.82 -10.60
N THR A 110 -4.92 -5.60 -9.62
CA THR A 110 -5.04 -5.24 -8.20
C THR A 110 -3.65 -5.17 -7.60
N TYR A 111 -3.40 -4.12 -6.84
CA TYR A 111 -2.11 -3.83 -6.25
C TYR A 111 -2.28 -3.42 -4.79
N ALA A 112 -1.25 -3.65 -3.99
CA ALA A 112 -1.11 -3.07 -2.66
C ALA A 112 0.10 -2.13 -2.65
N TYR A 113 -0.13 -0.93 -2.15
CA TYR A 113 0.92 0.02 -1.83
C TYR A 113 1.02 0.10 -0.32
N ILE A 114 2.17 -0.35 0.17
CA ILE A 114 2.45 -0.55 1.58
C ILE A 114 3.53 0.45 1.95
N VAL A 115 3.29 1.16 3.04
CA VAL A 115 4.24 2.10 3.62
C VAL A 115 4.61 1.58 4.99
N GLU A 116 5.87 1.19 5.14
CA GLU A 116 6.41 0.76 6.41
C GLU A 116 6.98 2.01 7.11
N VAL A 117 6.62 2.26 8.36
CA VAL A 117 7.04 3.45 9.12
C VAL A 117 7.75 3.07 10.40
N ALA A 118 8.80 3.80 10.75
CA ALA A 118 9.45 3.72 12.06
C ALA A 118 9.27 5.02 12.85
N GLY A 119 8.82 4.87 14.09
CA GLY A 119 8.58 5.96 15.02
C GLY A 119 9.79 6.35 15.87
N GLY A 120 9.83 7.62 16.24
CA GLY A 120 10.75 8.15 17.25
C GLY A 120 10.05 8.43 18.57
N MET A 121 9.95 9.71 18.90
CA MET A 121 9.28 10.18 20.12
C MET A 121 7.77 9.92 20.02
N ILE A 122 7.14 9.59 21.15
CA ILE A 122 5.67 9.43 21.26
C ILE A 122 5.03 10.81 21.13
N ARG A 123 4.83 11.22 19.88
CA ARG A 123 4.17 12.46 19.47
C ARG A 123 3.47 12.17 18.14
N PRO A 124 2.14 12.21 18.09
CA PRO A 124 1.43 11.95 16.85
C PRO A 124 1.88 12.89 15.74
N ASP A 125 2.05 12.32 14.54
CA ASP A 125 2.51 13.05 13.37
C ASP A 125 1.63 12.72 12.17
N THR A 126 1.19 13.76 11.45
CA THR A 126 0.37 13.64 10.24
C THR A 126 1.22 14.07 9.06
N PHE A 127 1.42 13.16 8.13
CA PHE A 127 2.39 13.32 7.06
C PHE A 127 1.82 12.84 5.74
N MET A 128 2.39 13.39 4.66
CA MET A 128 2.09 12.97 3.29
C MET A 128 3.23 12.11 2.75
N TYR A 129 2.86 11.06 2.04
CA TYR A 129 3.77 10.10 1.46
C TYR A 129 3.32 9.71 0.06
N GLY A 130 4.24 9.22 -0.78
CA GLY A 130 3.86 8.77 -2.12
C GLY A 130 5.01 8.23 -2.94
N SER A 131 4.66 7.66 -4.09
CA SER A 131 5.62 7.14 -5.07
C SER A 131 5.08 7.33 -6.47
N ILE A 132 5.99 7.59 -7.40
CA ILE A 132 5.76 7.49 -8.83
C ILE A 132 5.99 6.04 -9.23
N VAL A 133 5.00 5.42 -9.86
CA VAL A 133 5.03 4.02 -10.32
C VAL A 133 4.84 3.96 -11.83
N LYS A 134 5.25 2.85 -12.45
CA LYS A 134 4.90 2.58 -13.86
C LYS A 134 3.39 2.70 -14.10
N LYS A 135 3.00 3.17 -15.29
CA LYS A 135 1.60 3.42 -15.65
C LYS A 135 0.72 2.24 -15.27
N LEU A 136 -0.26 2.51 -14.41
CA LEU A 136 -1.22 1.49 -14.05
C LEU A 136 -2.21 1.24 -15.20
N PRO A 137 -2.57 -0.02 -15.48
CA PRO A 137 -3.53 -0.32 -16.52
C PRO A 137 -4.91 0.27 -16.17
N LYS A 138 -5.70 0.58 -17.20
CA LYS A 138 -7.07 1.11 -17.01
C LYS A 138 -7.89 0.16 -16.12
N GLY A 139 -8.52 0.75 -15.09
CA GLY A 139 -9.31 0.04 -14.09
C GLY A 139 -8.50 -0.62 -12.96
N ALA A 140 -7.19 -0.36 -12.87
CA ALA A 140 -6.38 -0.86 -11.76
C ALA A 140 -6.89 -0.34 -10.41
N LYS A 141 -7.01 -1.25 -9.44
CA LYS A 141 -7.33 -0.95 -8.04
C LYS A 141 -6.05 -1.00 -7.21
N VAL A 142 -5.86 0.00 -6.36
CA VAL A 142 -4.73 0.06 -5.43
C VAL A 142 -5.29 0.18 -4.02
N THR A 143 -4.89 -0.72 -3.14
CA THR A 143 -5.15 -0.63 -1.70
C THR A 143 -3.91 -0.06 -1.03
N PHE A 144 -4.12 0.93 -0.16
CA PHE A 144 -3.07 1.55 0.63
C PHE A 144 -3.05 0.92 2.02
N ARG A 145 -1.84 0.64 2.54
CA ARG A 145 -1.63 0.11 3.88
C ARG A 145 -0.44 0.82 4.51
N MET A 146 -0.53 1.02 5.82
CA MET A 146 0.59 1.47 6.62
C MET A 146 0.89 0.38 7.64
N ASP A 147 2.14 -0.07 7.67
CA ASP A 147 2.64 -1.08 8.58
C ASP A 147 3.78 -0.47 9.42
N GLU A 148 4.01 -1.03 10.60
CA GLU A 148 5.15 -0.65 11.43
C GLU A 148 6.40 -1.40 10.96
N MET A 149 7.54 -0.71 10.85
CA MET A 149 8.81 -1.36 10.52
C MET A 149 9.19 -2.31 11.65
N ASN A 150 9.42 -3.58 11.31
CA ASN A 150 10.01 -4.54 12.25
C ASN A 150 11.50 -4.21 12.44
N THR A 151 11.82 -3.46 13.48
CA THR A 151 13.20 -3.34 13.99
C THR A 151 13.52 -4.57 14.82
N LEU A 152 14.15 -5.57 14.20
CA LEU A 152 14.73 -6.73 14.89
C LEU A 152 15.98 -6.33 15.69
#